data_AF-A0A2V9YE58-F1
#
_entry.id   AF-A0A2V9YE58-F1
#
_cell.length_a   1.000
_cell.length_b   1.000
_cell.length_c   1.000
_cell.angle_alpha   90.00
_cell.angle_beta   90.00
_cell.angle_gamma   90.00
#
_symmetry.space_group_name_H-M   'P 1'
#
loop_
_entity.id
_entity.type
_entity.pdbx_description
1 polymer ?
#
loop_
_entity_poly.entity_id
_entity_poly.type
_entity_poly.pdbx_seq_one_letter_code
_entity_poly.pdbx_strand_id
1 'polypeptide(L)'
;MPACSSGLRERYPSQAGHLRMKKLASLTADGDGRAQLLGLAKGDGRITFDKLTDLYHSGTKHEEDQPAHLIIHDTNICNTRCVTEYGNPCRNFCPANVYEMVEAADVPSGKQIHLNPSNCVHCKTCDIMDPYEIITWVPPEGGGGPNYDGM
;
A
#
# COMPACT_ATOMS: atom_id res chain seq x y z
N MET A 1 16.18 10.41 -23.97
CA MET A 1 15.21 11.52 -24.10
C MET A 1 13.83 10.95 -23.81
N PRO A 2 13.27 11.12 -22.60
CA PRO A 2 12.02 10.48 -22.26
C PRO A 2 10.84 11.37 -22.67
N ALA A 3 10.02 10.86 -23.58
CA ALA A 3 8.74 11.45 -23.97
C ALA A 3 7.60 10.69 -23.29
N CYS A 4 6.92 11.28 -22.30
CA CYS A 4 5.60 10.82 -21.83
C CYS A 4 5.03 11.83 -20.82
N SER A 5 3.93 12.57 -21.06
CA SER A 5 2.58 12.09 -21.34
C SER A 5 1.69 13.02 -22.21
N SER A 6 0.89 12.43 -23.10
CA SER A 6 -0.56 12.70 -23.30
C SER A 6 -1.11 14.13 -23.57
N GLY A 7 -0.34 15.04 -24.14
CA GLY A 7 -0.85 16.26 -24.78
C GLY A 7 -0.34 16.33 -26.22
N LEU A 8 -1.19 16.72 -27.19
CA LEU A 8 -0.75 16.91 -28.58
C LEU A 8 0.32 18.02 -28.69
N ARG A 9 0.43 18.88 -27.68
CA ARG A 9 1.54 19.80 -27.41
C ARG A 9 1.83 19.82 -25.90
N GLU A 10 3.10 20.00 -25.55
CA GLU A 10 3.60 20.13 -24.17
C GLU A 10 3.27 18.96 -23.23
N ARG A 11 3.85 17.78 -23.53
CA ARG A 11 3.76 16.62 -22.63
C ARG A 11 4.40 16.94 -21.28
N TYR A 12 3.59 16.96 -20.22
CA TYR A 12 4.11 16.98 -18.86
C TYR A 12 4.98 15.73 -18.63
N PRO A 13 6.21 15.85 -18.12
CA PRO A 13 7.02 14.69 -17.81
C PRO A 13 6.39 13.93 -16.63
N SER A 14 5.97 12.69 -16.89
CA SER A 14 5.50 11.77 -15.84
C SER A 14 6.63 10.82 -15.44
N GLN A 15 6.81 10.64 -14.13
CA GLN A 15 7.72 9.65 -13.55
C GLN A 15 6.89 8.67 -12.73
N ALA A 16 7.27 7.41 -12.70
CA ALA A 16 6.58 6.39 -11.90
C ALA A 16 6.57 6.78 -10.42
N GLY A 17 5.47 6.45 -9.73
CA GLY A 17 5.25 6.85 -8.34
C GLY A 17 6.31 6.31 -7.38
N HIS A 18 6.68 5.03 -7.53
CA HIS A 18 7.70 4.38 -6.70
C HIS A 18 9.08 5.07 -6.78
N LEU A 19 9.44 5.71 -7.91
CA LEU A 19 10.71 6.44 -8.07
C LEU A 19 10.81 7.68 -7.17
N ARG A 20 9.66 8.17 -6.66
CA ARG A 20 9.61 9.30 -5.73
C ARG A 20 9.77 8.86 -4.27
N MET A 21 9.79 7.56 -3.99
CA MET A 21 9.93 7.02 -2.64
C MET A 21 11.34 7.26 -2.11
N LYS A 22 11.44 7.90 -0.95
CA LYS A 22 12.71 8.18 -0.28
C LYS A 22 13.02 7.07 0.73
N LYS A 23 14.30 6.71 0.83
CA LYS A 23 14.78 5.76 1.85
C LYS A 23 14.76 6.42 3.23
N LEU A 24 14.56 5.61 4.27
CA LEU A 24 14.58 6.07 5.67
C LEU A 24 15.88 6.78 6.02
N ALA A 25 17.03 6.27 5.53
CA ALA A 25 18.34 6.87 5.75
C ALA A 25 18.51 8.29 5.16
N SER A 26 17.64 8.70 4.23
CA SER A 26 17.65 10.05 3.65
C SER A 26 16.71 11.03 4.35
N LEU A 27 15.92 10.56 5.32
CA LEU A 27 15.04 11.38 6.14
C LEU A 27 15.82 11.95 7.32
N THR A 28 15.54 13.20 7.69
CA THR A 28 16.14 13.84 8.87
C THR A 28 15.62 13.17 10.15
N ALA A 29 16.49 12.96 11.13
CA ALA A 29 16.14 12.32 12.40
C ALA A 29 15.00 13.04 13.15
N ASP A 30 14.91 14.37 12.99
CA ASP A 30 13.89 15.21 13.65
C ASP A 30 12.54 15.24 12.90
N GLY A 31 12.44 14.58 11.75
CA GLY A 31 11.29 14.66 10.86
C GLY A 31 11.08 16.06 10.25
N ASP A 32 10.27 16.18 9.21
CA ASP A 32 9.92 17.47 8.59
C ASP A 32 8.78 18.16 9.36
N GLY A 33 8.86 18.29 10.69
CA GLY A 33 7.79 18.88 11.52
C GLY A 33 6.41 18.21 11.36
N ARG A 34 6.35 17.05 10.69
CA ARG A 34 5.19 16.20 10.44
C ARG A 34 5.34 14.83 11.09
N ALA A 35 6.33 14.64 11.97
CA ALA A 35 6.54 13.40 12.70
C ALA A 35 5.28 12.97 13.48
N GLN A 36 4.46 13.93 13.93
CA GLN A 36 3.16 13.70 14.56
C GLN A 36 2.11 13.04 13.64
N LEU A 37 2.30 13.08 12.31
CA LEU A 37 1.45 12.40 11.32
C LEU A 37 1.90 10.95 11.07
N LEU A 38 3.04 10.54 11.62
CA LEU A 38 3.53 9.17 11.51
C LEU A 38 2.82 8.29 12.54
N GLY A 39 2.14 7.26 12.08
CA GLY A 39 1.42 6.31 12.93
C GLY A 39 0.15 5.80 12.28
N LEU A 40 -0.56 4.95 13.01
CA LEU A 40 -1.90 4.52 12.59
C LEU A 40 -2.84 5.72 12.63
N ALA A 41 -3.52 6.00 11.52
CA ALA A 41 -4.60 6.98 11.49
C ALA A 41 -5.70 6.49 12.44
N LYS A 42 -5.76 7.08 13.63
CA LYS A 42 -6.75 6.72 14.66
C LYS A 42 -8.10 7.41 14.41
N GLY A 43 -8.07 8.60 13.83
CA GLY A 43 -9.26 9.44 13.67
C GLY A 43 -9.86 9.91 15.01
N ASP A 44 -10.89 10.75 14.91
CA ASP A 44 -11.74 11.22 16.01
C ASP A 44 -13.12 10.55 16.02
N GLY A 45 -13.41 9.72 15.01
CA GLY A 45 -14.69 9.02 14.85
C GLY A 45 -15.86 9.92 14.46
N ARG A 46 -15.60 11.19 14.11
CA ARG A 46 -16.63 12.18 13.76
C ARG A 46 -16.39 12.81 12.39
N ILE A 47 -15.19 13.38 12.20
CA ILE A 47 -14.76 14.02 10.96
C ILE A 47 -13.66 13.20 10.29
N THR A 48 -12.85 12.53 11.11
CA THR A 48 -11.73 11.69 10.69
C THR A 48 -11.89 10.30 11.27
N PHE A 49 -11.61 9.27 10.48
CA PHE A 49 -11.83 7.88 10.84
C PHE A 49 -10.52 7.10 10.73
N ASP A 50 -10.48 5.95 11.38
CA ASP A 50 -9.41 4.99 11.17
C ASP A 50 -9.62 4.19 9.87
N LYS A 51 -8.55 3.56 9.38
CA LYS A 51 -8.57 2.81 8.11
C LYS A 51 -9.62 1.69 8.08
N LEU A 52 -9.91 1.04 9.21
CA LEU A 52 -10.87 -0.08 9.24
C LEU A 52 -12.30 0.43 9.19
N THR A 53 -12.59 1.56 9.85
CA THR A 53 -13.88 2.24 9.72
C THR A 53 -14.13 2.71 8.28
N ASP A 54 -13.13 3.31 7.62
CA ASP A 54 -13.24 3.72 6.21
C ASP A 54 -13.43 2.50 5.27
N LEU A 55 -12.71 1.41 5.54
CA LEU A 55 -12.87 0.16 4.82
C LEU A 55 -14.29 -0.39 4.92
N TYR A 56 -14.88 -0.36 6.12
CA TYR A 56 -16.27 -0.78 6.33
C TYR A 56 -17.24 0.03 5.46
N HIS A 57 -17.05 1.34 5.37
CA HIS A 57 -17.88 2.21 4.53
C HIS A 57 -17.70 1.97 3.03
N SER A 58 -16.55 1.44 2.59
CA SER A 58 -16.36 1.05 1.18
C SER A 58 -17.24 -0.11 0.73
N GLY A 59 -17.82 -0.87 1.67
CA GLY A 59 -18.61 -2.06 1.39
C GLY A 59 -17.83 -3.18 0.69
N THR A 60 -16.48 -3.10 0.66
CA THR A 60 -15.66 -4.07 -0.06
C THR A 60 -15.75 -5.46 0.52
N LYS A 61 -15.91 -6.46 -0.35
CA LYS A 61 -16.00 -7.87 0.00
C LYS A 61 -15.38 -8.73 -1.09
N HIS A 62 -14.83 -9.86 -0.68
CA HIS A 62 -14.26 -10.88 -1.57
C HIS A 62 -14.61 -12.24 -0.98
N GLU A 63 -14.76 -13.25 -1.84
CA GLU A 63 -14.78 -14.65 -1.41
C GLU A 63 -13.44 -14.98 -0.73
N GLU A 64 -13.47 -15.61 0.45
CA GLU A 64 -12.26 -15.84 1.26
C GLU A 64 -11.45 -17.03 0.74
N ASP A 65 -12.11 -18.02 0.14
CA ASP A 65 -11.49 -19.22 -0.41
C ASP A 65 -10.86 -19.03 -1.81
N GLN A 66 -10.87 -17.81 -2.33
CA GLN A 66 -10.25 -17.49 -3.62
C GLN A 66 -8.75 -17.21 -3.48
N PRO A 67 -7.92 -17.46 -4.51
CA PRO A 67 -6.51 -17.12 -4.47
C PRO A 67 -6.29 -15.61 -4.32
N ALA A 68 -5.28 -15.21 -3.55
CA ALA A 68 -4.95 -13.81 -3.37
C ALA A 68 -4.60 -13.16 -4.71
N HIS A 69 -5.36 -12.12 -5.07
CA HIS A 69 -5.20 -11.35 -6.30
C HIS A 69 -4.09 -10.28 -6.23
N LEU A 70 -3.34 -10.29 -5.12
CA LEU A 70 -2.16 -9.47 -4.88
C LEU A 70 -0.97 -10.42 -4.73
N ILE A 71 -0.16 -10.51 -5.76
CA ILE A 71 0.95 -11.44 -5.84
C ILE A 71 2.22 -10.71 -5.40
N ILE A 72 2.86 -11.21 -4.33
CA ILE A 72 4.16 -10.72 -3.88
C ILE A 72 5.22 -11.72 -4.38
N HIS A 73 6.02 -11.32 -5.36
CA HIS A 73 6.98 -12.23 -6.02
C HIS A 73 8.09 -12.70 -5.08
N ASP A 74 8.51 -11.87 -4.11
CA ASP A 74 9.48 -12.24 -3.09
C ASP A 74 9.14 -11.60 -1.74
N THR A 75 8.53 -12.40 -0.86
CA THR A 75 8.15 -11.96 0.49
C THR A 75 9.39 -11.70 1.38
N ASN A 76 10.56 -12.24 1.05
CA ASN A 76 11.77 -11.99 1.84
C ASN A 76 12.20 -10.52 1.74
N ILE A 77 12.01 -9.89 0.58
CA ILE A 77 12.28 -8.45 0.41
C ILE A 77 11.39 -7.64 1.35
N CYS A 78 10.09 -7.97 1.44
CA CYS A 78 9.16 -7.34 2.38
C CYS A 78 9.59 -7.55 3.83
N ASN A 79 10.05 -8.76 4.17
CA ASN A 79 10.41 -9.13 5.54
C ASN A 79 11.79 -8.63 5.99
N THR A 80 12.69 -8.27 5.07
CA THR A 80 14.07 -7.89 5.42
C THR A 80 14.44 -6.51 4.89
N ARG A 81 14.75 -6.41 3.60
CA ARG A 81 15.31 -5.21 2.97
C ARG A 81 14.35 -4.03 3.01
N CYS A 82 13.06 -4.26 2.74
CA CYS A 82 12.04 -3.22 2.71
C CYS A 82 11.79 -2.63 4.11
N VAL A 83 11.88 -3.45 5.16
CA VAL A 83 11.80 -2.99 6.56
C VAL A 83 12.91 -1.97 6.83
N THR A 84 14.14 -2.28 6.45
CA THR A 84 15.31 -1.45 6.76
C THR A 84 15.44 -0.23 5.85
N GLU A 85 15.20 -0.38 4.54
CA GLU A 85 15.40 0.72 3.58
C GLU A 85 14.23 1.71 3.56
N TYR A 86 12.98 1.23 3.71
CA TYR A 86 11.77 2.03 3.51
C TYR A 86 10.73 1.90 4.64
N GLY A 87 10.89 0.97 5.59
CA GLY A 87 9.94 0.78 6.69
C GLY A 87 8.60 0.14 6.29
N ASN A 88 8.58 -0.69 5.24
CA ASN A 88 7.35 -1.27 4.68
C ASN A 88 6.28 -0.23 4.35
N PRO A 89 6.52 0.65 3.36
CA PRO A 89 5.61 1.74 3.02
C PRO A 89 4.22 1.25 2.56
N CYS A 90 4.10 -0.02 2.17
CA CYS A 90 2.82 -0.65 1.81
C CYS A 90 1.76 -0.58 2.90
N ARG A 91 2.16 -0.57 4.17
CA ARG A 91 1.26 -0.36 5.31
C ARG A 91 0.64 1.04 5.34
N ASN A 92 1.34 2.01 4.76
CA ASN A 92 0.97 3.41 4.81
C ASN A 92 0.19 3.82 3.56
N PHE A 93 0.72 3.54 2.36
CA PHE A 93 0.07 3.91 1.11
C PHE A 93 -1.16 3.05 0.79
N CYS A 94 -1.29 1.84 1.37
CA CYS A 94 -2.50 1.04 1.20
C CYS A 94 -3.64 1.70 1.97
N PRO A 95 -4.75 2.08 1.30
CA PRO A 95 -5.89 2.70 1.96
C PRO A 95 -6.69 1.70 2.79
N ALA A 96 -6.59 0.40 2.49
CA ALA A 96 -7.50 -0.63 2.97
C ALA A 96 -6.87 -1.64 3.94
N ASN A 97 -5.73 -1.31 4.56
CA ASN A 97 -5.04 -2.17 5.53
C ASN A 97 -4.83 -3.63 5.04
N VAL A 98 -4.49 -3.79 3.75
CA VAL A 98 -4.27 -5.11 3.12
C VAL A 98 -2.94 -5.73 3.53
N TYR A 99 -1.92 -4.91 3.77
CA TYR A 99 -0.58 -5.37 4.14
C TYR A 99 -0.33 -5.11 5.62
N GLU A 100 -0.06 -6.16 6.38
CA GLU A 100 0.24 -6.11 7.80
C GLU A 100 1.58 -6.81 8.09
N MET A 101 2.33 -6.32 9.07
CA MET A 101 3.56 -7.00 9.54
C MET A 101 3.26 -7.61 10.91
N VAL A 102 3.07 -8.93 10.92
CA VAL A 102 2.77 -9.71 12.14
C VAL A 102 4.06 -10.21 12.78
N GLU A 103 4.08 -10.37 14.10
CA GLU A 103 5.25 -10.92 14.80
C GLU A 103 5.48 -12.38 14.39
N ALA A 104 6.71 -12.73 14.04
CA ALA A 104 7.10 -14.06 13.60
C ALA A 104 8.49 -14.40 14.16
N ALA A 105 8.54 -15.40 15.05
CA ALA A 105 9.75 -15.75 15.80
C ALA A 105 10.85 -16.40 14.92
N ASP A 106 10.48 -16.90 13.74
CA ASP A 106 11.33 -17.61 12.78
C ASP A 106 11.92 -16.69 11.70
N VAL A 107 11.54 -15.41 11.67
CA VAL A 107 12.03 -14.43 10.69
C VAL A 107 13.10 -13.52 11.32
N PRO A 108 14.25 -13.28 10.66
CA PRO A 108 15.35 -12.46 11.22
C PRO A 108 14.97 -11.03 11.62
N SER A 109 13.93 -10.46 11.02
CA SER A 109 13.40 -9.13 11.36
C SER A 109 12.40 -9.14 12.52
N GLY A 110 12.07 -10.32 13.05
CA GLY A 110 11.02 -10.54 14.05
C GLY A 110 9.59 -10.38 13.51
N LYS A 111 9.41 -10.00 12.24
CA LYS A 111 8.09 -9.77 11.64
C LYS A 111 7.98 -10.36 10.25
N GLN A 112 6.81 -10.91 9.94
CA GLN A 112 6.46 -11.44 8.63
C GLN A 112 5.31 -10.65 8.03
N ILE A 113 5.34 -10.45 6.71
CA ILE A 113 4.22 -9.87 5.98
C ILE A 113 3.03 -10.84 5.97
N HIS A 114 1.88 -10.34 6.41
CA HIS A 114 0.57 -10.98 6.30
C HIS A 114 -0.31 -10.16 5.36
N LEU A 115 -1.08 -10.85 4.52
CA LEU A 115 -1.90 -10.24 3.48
C LEU A 115 -3.38 -10.49 3.79
N ASN A 116 -4.17 -9.42 3.80
CA ASN A 116 -5.62 -9.43 3.95
C ASN A 116 -6.28 -9.05 2.61
N PRO A 117 -6.26 -9.93 1.58
CA PRO A 117 -6.72 -9.59 0.23
C PRO A 117 -8.22 -9.24 0.20
N SER A 118 -9.01 -9.76 1.14
CA SER A 118 -10.44 -9.48 1.25
C SER A 118 -10.76 -7.99 1.47
N ASN A 119 -9.80 -7.22 2.00
CA ASN A 119 -9.95 -5.79 2.21
C ASN A 119 -9.67 -4.96 0.94
N CYS A 120 -9.13 -5.54 -0.14
CA CYS A 120 -8.64 -4.75 -1.27
C CYS A 120 -9.76 -3.90 -1.91
N VAL A 121 -9.51 -2.61 -2.16
CA VAL A 121 -10.46 -1.69 -2.83
C VAL A 121 -10.09 -1.41 -4.29
N HIS A 122 -9.18 -2.21 -4.85
CA HIS A 122 -8.77 -2.19 -6.26
C HIS A 122 -8.15 -0.87 -6.77
N CYS A 123 -7.66 -0.03 -5.85
CA CYS A 123 -7.03 1.27 -6.16
C CYS A 123 -5.71 1.19 -6.96
N LYS A 124 -5.07 0.01 -7.04
CA LYS A 124 -3.76 -0.25 -7.68
C LYS A 124 -2.56 0.49 -7.09
N THR A 125 -2.72 1.22 -5.98
CA THR A 125 -1.61 1.97 -5.37
C THR A 125 -0.40 1.10 -5.05
N CYS A 126 -0.62 -0.13 -4.58
CA CYS A 126 0.46 -1.07 -4.27
C CYS A 126 1.29 -1.52 -5.47
N ASP A 127 0.65 -1.64 -6.64
CA ASP A 127 1.30 -1.98 -7.91
C ASP A 127 2.18 -0.81 -8.42
N ILE A 128 1.80 0.43 -8.09
CA ILE A 128 2.45 1.65 -8.60
C ILE A 128 3.54 2.19 -7.66
N MET A 129 3.33 2.09 -6.34
CA MET A 129 4.13 2.76 -5.32
C MET A 129 5.15 1.86 -4.63
N ASP A 130 5.15 0.55 -4.91
CA ASP A 130 6.13 -0.38 -4.35
C ASP A 130 7.55 -0.04 -4.86
N PRO A 131 8.51 0.33 -3.97
CA PRO A 131 9.87 0.67 -4.37
C PRO A 131 10.65 -0.48 -5.01
N TYR A 132 10.20 -1.73 -4.86
CA TYR A 132 10.87 -2.90 -5.44
C TYR A 132 10.14 -3.49 -6.65
N GLU A 133 8.95 -2.98 -6.98
CA GLU A 133 8.13 -3.47 -8.09
C GLU A 133 7.86 -5.00 -8.02
N ILE A 134 7.68 -5.54 -6.82
CA ILE A 134 7.47 -6.98 -6.55
C ILE A 134 6.02 -7.32 -6.20
N ILE A 135 5.14 -6.34 -6.10
CA ILE A 135 3.71 -6.53 -5.92
C ILE A 135 3.03 -6.42 -7.29
N THR A 136 2.37 -7.48 -7.74
CA THR A 136 1.53 -7.46 -8.93
C THR A 136 0.06 -7.59 -8.55
N TRP A 137 -0.74 -6.61 -8.93
CA TRP A 137 -2.19 -6.73 -8.84
C TRP A 137 -2.73 -7.49 -10.06
N VAL A 138 -3.54 -8.51 -9.82
CA VAL A 138 -4.35 -9.18 -10.84
C VAL A 138 -5.84 -9.03 -10.52
N PRO A 139 -6.74 -9.10 -11.51
CA PRO A 139 -8.17 -9.09 -11.22
C PRO A 139 -8.57 -10.30 -10.35
N PRO A 140 -9.31 -10.10 -9.24
CA PRO A 140 -9.93 -11.19 -8.50
C PRO A 140 -11.10 -11.81 -9.26
N GLU A 141 -11.73 -12.82 -8.65
CA GLU A 141 -13.00 -13.36 -9.16
C GLU A 141 -14.07 -12.27 -9.27
N GLY A 142 -14.95 -12.42 -10.26
CA GLY A 142 -16.01 -11.45 -10.55
C GLY A 142 -16.98 -11.32 -9.39
N GLY A 143 -17.34 -10.08 -9.04
CA GLY A 143 -18.23 -9.76 -7.91
C GLY A 143 -17.51 -9.45 -6.61
N GLY A 144 -16.19 -9.67 -6.53
CA GLY A 144 -15.36 -9.15 -5.45
C GLY A 144 -14.94 -7.69 -5.68
N GLY A 145 -14.70 -6.95 -4.60
CA GLY A 145 -14.27 -5.56 -4.63
C GLY A 145 -15.19 -4.60 -3.87
N PRO A 146 -14.94 -3.29 -3.99
CA PRO A 146 -15.72 -2.27 -3.31
C PRO A 146 -17.16 -2.18 -3.84
N ASN A 147 -18.10 -1.83 -2.97
CA ASN A 147 -19.49 -1.60 -3.32
C ASN A 147 -19.83 -0.11 -3.14
N TYR A 148 -19.53 0.67 -4.17
CA TYR A 148 -19.74 2.12 -4.17
C TYR A 148 -21.12 2.45 -4.74
N ASP A 149 -22.02 2.95 -3.88
CA ASP A 149 -23.31 3.50 -4.30
C ASP A 149 -23.23 5.03 -4.38
N GLY A 150 -23.43 5.59 -5.57
CA GLY A 150 -23.44 7.04 -5.81
C GLY A 150 -22.09 7.76 -5.58
N MET A 151 -20.97 7.03 -5.60
CA MET A 151 -19.60 7.56 -5.45
C MET A 151 -18.95 7.91 -6.78
#